data_AF-A0A3C0G2G6-F1
#
_entry.id   AF-A0A3C0G2G6-F1
#
_cell.length_a   1.000
_cell.length_b   1.000
_cell.length_c   1.000
_cell.angle_alpha   90.00
_cell.angle_beta   90.00
_cell.angle_gamma   90.00
#
_symmetry.space_group_name_H-M   'P 1'
#
loop_
_entity.id
_entity.type
_entity.pdbx_description
1 polymer ?
#
loop_
_entity_poly.entity_id
_entity_poly.type
_entity_poly.pdbx_seq_one_letter_code
_entity_poly.pdbx_strand_id
1 'polypeptide(L)'
;MILAINLVACASTPIIDSRGGSGNIPHDAQRVHDDMYTCKSIAEDNTNIAWETSKKIYNISRAQFLWLPPKAEDKYKKIYENCLLGRGHMVLEWE
;
A
#
# COMPACT_ATOMS: atom_id res chain seq x y z
N MET A 1 29.10 -22.16 -6.44
CA MET A 1 28.02 -22.20 -5.43
C MET A 1 27.21 -20.92 -5.59
N ILE A 2 26.12 -20.95 -6.36
CA ILE A 2 25.29 -19.77 -6.65
C ILE A 2 24.27 -19.64 -5.51
N LEU A 3 24.40 -18.58 -4.71
CA LEU A 3 23.48 -18.27 -3.62
C LEU A 3 22.20 -17.67 -4.23
N ALA A 4 21.17 -18.50 -4.43
CA ALA A 4 19.85 -18.05 -4.87
C ALA A 4 19.17 -17.27 -3.73
N ILE A 5 19.21 -15.94 -3.83
CA ILE A 5 18.44 -15.05 -2.95
C ILE A 5 16.98 -15.15 -3.40
N ASN A 6 16.17 -15.89 -2.63
CA ASN A 6 14.72 -15.87 -2.79
C ASN A 6 14.26 -14.48 -2.34
N LEU A 7 14.00 -13.60 -3.31
CA LEU A 7 13.24 -12.36 -3.10
C LEU A 7 11.81 -12.79 -2.76
N VAL A 8 11.55 -13.05 -1.49
CA VAL A 8 10.18 -13.22 -1.01
C VAL A 8 9.49 -11.89 -1.28
N ALA A 9 8.62 -11.87 -2.28
CA ALA A 9 7.80 -10.70 -2.57
C ALA A 9 6.87 -10.51 -1.37
N CYS A 10 7.26 -9.64 -0.45
CA CYS A 10 6.40 -9.21 0.65
C CYS A 10 5.24 -8.43 0.01
N ALA A 11 4.12 -9.11 -0.17
CA ALA A 11 2.89 -8.49 -0.65
C ALA A 11 2.35 -7.63 0.49
N SER A 12 2.51 -6.31 0.40
CA SER A 12 1.96 -5.40 1.40
C SER A 12 0.45 -5.35 1.27
N THR A 13 -0.25 -5.98 2.20
CA THR A 13 -1.71 -5.92 2.33
C THR A 13 -2.11 -4.94 3.43
N PRO A 14 -3.13 -4.10 3.21
CA PRO A 14 -3.64 -3.23 4.26
C PRO A 14 -4.46 -4.04 5.27
N ILE A 15 -4.31 -3.71 6.54
CA ILE A 15 -5.16 -4.17 7.64
C ILE A 15 -6.37 -3.24 7.70
N ILE A 16 -7.55 -3.83 7.48
CA ILE A 16 -8.82 -3.11 7.33
C ILE A 16 -9.76 -3.49 8.47
N ASP A 17 -10.43 -2.51 9.08
CA ASP A 17 -11.53 -2.80 10.00
C ASP A 17 -12.79 -3.16 9.20
N SER A 18 -13.05 -4.47 9.08
CA SER A 18 -14.23 -5.01 8.38
C SER A 18 -15.59 -4.58 8.96
N ARG A 19 -15.62 -4.03 10.18
CA ARG A 19 -16.86 -3.60 10.85
C ARG A 19 -16.93 -2.09 11.04
N GLY A 20 -15.79 -1.42 11.08
CA GLY A 20 -15.65 0.02 11.28
C GLY A 20 -15.83 0.79 9.98
N GLY A 21 -16.93 1.54 9.90
CA GLY A 21 -17.11 2.53 8.85
C GLY A 21 -16.20 3.74 9.05
N SER A 22 -15.61 4.24 7.97
CA SER A 22 -14.91 5.52 7.94
C SER A 22 -15.93 6.68 7.84
N GLY A 23 -16.36 7.20 8.99
CA GLY A 23 -17.19 8.40 9.08
C GLY A 23 -18.64 8.24 8.58
N ASN A 24 -19.12 9.21 7.78
CA ASN A 24 -20.50 9.31 7.28
C ASN A 24 -20.73 8.59 5.93
N ILE A 25 -19.77 7.78 5.47
CA ILE A 25 -19.86 7.08 4.19
C ILE A 25 -20.58 5.74 4.41
N PRO A 26 -21.58 5.38 3.58
CA PRO A 26 -22.23 4.08 3.69
C PRO A 26 -21.20 2.97 3.48
N HIS A 27 -20.97 2.19 4.55
CA HIS A 27 -20.01 1.10 4.57
C HIS A 27 -20.73 -0.24 4.37
N ASP A 28 -20.22 -1.05 3.44
CA ASP A 28 -20.69 -2.41 3.20
C ASP A 28 -19.61 -3.44 3.59
N ALA A 29 -19.77 -4.00 4.78
CA ALA A 29 -18.87 -5.01 5.33
C ALA A 29 -18.79 -6.29 4.47
N GLN A 30 -19.83 -6.58 3.68
CA GLN A 30 -19.89 -7.81 2.88
C GLN A 30 -19.02 -7.71 1.63
N ARG A 31 -18.70 -6.48 1.19
CA ARG A 31 -17.95 -6.19 -0.03
C ARG A 31 -16.49 -5.81 0.21
N VAL A 32 -16.02 -5.86 1.46
CA VAL A 32 -14.63 -5.55 1.84
C VAL A 32 -13.63 -6.29 0.95
N HIS A 33 -13.86 -7.59 0.71
CA HIS A 33 -12.98 -8.40 -0.11
C HIS A 33 -12.93 -7.90 -1.56
N ASP A 34 -14.09 -7.75 -2.21
CA ASP A 34 -14.20 -7.29 -3.60
C ASP A 34 -13.60 -5.88 -3.78
N ASP A 35 -13.85 -5.01 -2.82
CA ASP A 35 -13.34 -3.64 -2.80
C ASP A 35 -11.81 -3.65 -2.64
N MET A 36 -11.26 -4.56 -1.84
CA MET A 36 -9.83 -4.74 -1.66
C MET A 36 -9.14 -5.15 -2.98
N TYR A 37 -9.68 -6.13 -3.72
CA TYR A 37 -9.12 -6.50 -5.03
C TYR A 37 -9.27 -5.40 -6.08
N THR A 38 -10.40 -4.69 -6.07
CA THR A 38 -10.65 -3.58 -6.98
C THR A 38 -9.69 -2.42 -6.71
N CYS A 39 -9.51 -2.03 -5.45
CA CYS A 39 -8.57 -0.98 -5.07
C CYS A 39 -7.12 -1.39 -5.32
N LYS A 40 -6.80 -2.69 -5.16
CA LYS A 40 -5.51 -3.25 -5.57
C LYS A 40 -5.26 -3.07 -7.06
N SER A 41 -6.18 -3.50 -7.93
CA SER A 41 -5.97 -3.40 -9.38
C SER A 41 -5.84 -1.94 -9.82
N ILE A 42 -6.65 -1.04 -9.26
CA ILE A 42 -6.55 0.40 -9.54
C ILE A 42 -5.17 0.93 -9.14
N ALA A 43 -4.65 0.53 -7.98
CA ALA A 43 -3.33 0.95 -7.53
C ALA A 43 -2.22 0.35 -8.42
N GLU A 44 -2.33 -0.91 -8.85
CA GLU A 44 -1.39 -1.56 -9.76
C GLU A 44 -1.40 -0.90 -11.15
N ASP A 45 -2.57 -0.56 -11.70
CA ASP A 45 -2.69 0.05 -13.02
C ASP A 45 -2.14 1.49 -13.06
N ASN A 46 -2.17 2.19 -11.93
CA ASN A 46 -1.70 3.57 -11.81
C ASN A 46 -0.28 3.70 -11.23
N THR A 47 0.38 2.58 -10.94
CA THR A 47 1.75 2.58 -10.44
C THR A 47 2.64 1.66 -11.25
N ASN A 48 3.92 2.00 -11.31
CA ASN A 48 4.91 1.14 -11.95
C ASN A 48 5.71 0.46 -10.84
N ILE A 49 5.68 -0.87 -10.80
CA ILE A 49 6.37 -1.68 -9.78
C ILE A 49 7.85 -1.30 -9.69
N ALA A 50 8.53 -1.13 -10.83
CA ALA A 50 9.95 -0.77 -10.86
C ALA A 50 10.22 0.61 -10.22
N TRP A 51 9.27 1.54 -10.38
CA TRP A 51 9.35 2.88 -9.79
C TRP A 51 9.06 2.86 -8.29
N GLU A 52 8.11 2.05 -7.82
CA GLU A 52 7.87 1.93 -6.37
C GLU A 52 9.00 1.19 -5.65
N THR A 53 9.62 0.19 -6.30
CA THR A 53 10.82 -0.48 -5.77
C THR A 53 11.99 0.49 -5.66
N SER A 54 12.22 1.35 -6.66
CA SER A 54 13.32 2.33 -6.61
C SER A 54 13.15 3.32 -5.46
N LYS A 55 11.92 3.74 -5.16
CA LYS A 55 11.62 4.58 -3.98
C LYS A 55 11.88 3.88 -2.65
N LYS A 56 11.58 2.58 -2.53
CA LYS A 56 11.91 1.82 -1.32
C LYS A 56 13.42 1.77 -1.08
N ILE A 57 14.20 1.51 -2.14
CA ILE A 57 15.67 1.52 -2.07
C ILE A 57 16.18 2.92 -1.70
N TYR A 58 15.64 3.94 -2.34
CA TYR A 58 15.96 5.33 -2.02
C TYR A 58 15.70 5.64 -0.54
N ASN A 59 14.52 5.26 0.00
CA ASN A 59 14.18 5.46 1.40
C ASN A 59 15.14 4.77 2.38
N ILE A 60 15.69 3.60 2.03
CA ILE A 60 16.73 2.93 2.82
C ILE A 60 18.06 3.68 2.71
N SER A 61 18.45 4.10 1.51
CA SER A 61 19.69 4.87 1.28
C SER A 61 19.70 6.23 2.00
N ARG A 62 18.53 6.76 2.41
CA ARG A 62 18.44 7.99 3.23
C ARG A 62 19.24 7.91 4.52
N ALA A 63 19.40 6.72 5.10
CA ALA A 63 20.22 6.52 6.29
C ALA A 63 21.68 6.95 6.06
N GLN A 64 22.21 6.75 4.85
CA GLN A 64 23.56 7.16 4.47
C GLN A 64 23.70 8.69 4.39
N PHE A 65 22.59 9.38 4.16
CA PHE A 65 22.51 10.85 4.09
C PHE A 65 21.91 11.47 5.36
N LEU A 66 22.06 10.81 6.52
CA LEU A 66 21.57 11.29 7.82
C LEU A 66 20.08 11.62 7.85
N TRP A 67 19.27 10.95 7.00
CA TRP A 67 17.83 11.21 6.87
C TRP A 67 17.43 12.62 6.43
N LEU A 68 18.39 13.46 6.02
CA LEU A 68 18.17 14.81 5.51
C LEU A 68 17.31 14.89 4.24
N PRO A 69 17.52 14.04 3.20
CA PRO A 69 16.66 14.10 2.02
C PRO A 69 15.22 13.71 2.36
N PRO A 70 14.19 14.19 1.66
CA PRO A 70 12.79 13.87 1.96
C PRO A 70 12.46 12.39 1.68
N LYS A 71 11.50 11.82 2.43
CA LYS A 71 10.98 10.46 2.22
C LYS A 71 10.21 10.42 0.89
N ALA A 72 10.49 9.43 0.06
CA ALA A 72 9.67 9.18 -1.12
C ALA A 72 8.34 8.54 -0.71
N GLU A 73 7.22 9.15 -1.09
CA GLU A 73 5.87 8.60 -0.87
C GLU A 73 5.62 7.39 -1.78
N ASP A 74 5.06 6.34 -1.18
CA ASP A 74 4.59 5.15 -1.86
C ASP A 74 3.23 5.48 -2.51
N LYS A 75 3.23 5.64 -3.84
CA LYS A 75 2.01 6.02 -4.56
C LYS A 75 0.99 4.89 -4.56
N TYR A 76 1.47 3.64 -4.54
CA TYR A 76 0.61 2.47 -4.56
C TYR A 76 -0.23 2.45 -3.28
N LYS A 77 0.41 2.57 -2.12
CA LYS A 77 -0.29 2.63 -0.82
C LYS A 77 -1.29 3.78 -0.77
N LYS A 78 -0.89 4.97 -1.22
CA LYS A 78 -1.75 6.16 -1.20
C LYS A 78 -3.01 6.01 -2.06
N ILE A 79 -2.89 5.46 -3.26
CA ILE A 79 -4.04 5.24 -4.15
C ILE A 79 -4.98 4.19 -3.53
N TYR A 80 -4.41 3.13 -2.99
CA TYR A 80 -5.16 2.06 -2.36
C TYR A 80 -5.92 2.54 -1.12
N GLU A 81 -5.27 3.26 -0.20
CA GLU A 81 -5.89 3.85 0.99
C GLU A 81 -7.05 4.77 0.62
N ASN A 82 -6.83 5.68 -0.32
CA ASN A 82 -7.86 6.61 -0.76
C ASN A 82 -9.05 5.90 -1.40
N CYS A 83 -8.80 4.82 -2.14
CA CYS A 83 -9.85 4.00 -2.73
C CYS A 83 -10.70 3.29 -1.65
N LEU A 84 -10.06 2.71 -0.63
CA LEU A 84 -10.76 2.07 0.49
C LEU A 84 -11.53 3.09 1.34
N LEU A 85 -10.91 4.21 1.68
CA LEU A 85 -11.54 5.29 2.44
C LEU A 85 -12.75 5.87 1.68
N GLY A 86 -12.65 6.04 0.36
CA GLY A 86 -13.77 6.48 -0.48
C GLY A 86 -14.95 5.51 -0.53
N ARG A 87 -14.73 4.23 -0.16
CA ARG A 87 -15.75 3.19 -0.02
C ARG A 87 -16.24 2.99 1.41
N GLY A 88 -15.77 3.84 2.33
CA GLY A 88 -16.16 3.79 3.75
C GLY A 88 -15.39 2.75 4.56
N HIS A 89 -14.36 2.11 4.01
CA HIS A 89 -13.50 1.19 4.74
C HIS A 89 -12.42 1.95 5.51
N MET A 90 -12.15 1.56 6.76
CA MET A 90 -11.10 2.16 7.58
C MET A 90 -9.81 1.33 7.47
N VAL A 91 -8.74 1.95 6.98
CA VAL A 91 -7.39 1.36 6.94
C VAL A 91 -6.66 1.69 8.23
N LEU A 92 -6.21 0.67 8.95
CA LEU A 92 -5.52 0.82 10.24
C LEU A 92 -4.01 0.89 10.04
N GLU A 93 -3.46 -0.08 9.31
CA GLU A 93 -2.01 -0.22 9.09
C GLU A 93 -1.74 -1.02 7.81
N TRP A 94 -0.49 -1.01 7.34
CA TRP A 94 -0.01 -1.83 6.22
C TRP A 94 1.00 -2.85 6.71
N GLU A 95 0.81 -4.11 6.32
CA GLU A 95 1.78 -5.20 6.54
C GLU A 95 2.98 -5.15 5.55
#